data_AF-A0A6V2QQD5-F1
#
_entry.id   AF-A0A6V2QQD5-F1
#
_cell.length_a   1.000
_cell.length_b   1.000
_cell.length_c   1.000
_cell.angle_alpha   90.00
_cell.angle_beta   90.00
_cell.angle_gamma   90.00
#
_symmetry.space_group_name_H-M   'P 1'
#
loop_
_entity.id
_entity.type
_entity.pdbx_description
1 polymer ?
#
loop_
_entity_poly.entity_id
_entity_poly.type
_entity_poly.pdbx_seq_one_letter_code
_entity_poly.pdbx_strand_id
1 'polypeptide(L)'
;MKLSPILITMLGSLLRLRVASAFTVPNAIQQTRPISSTLIRNAVNTEVEGGNKGGGRVSAGVKDTNILDKTDTSKSMKKQKQLDTNPPKGTRDFYPEDMRLRTWLFDHWRSVASTYGFSEYDAPVLESEALYTRKAGEEVTQQLYNFMDKGDRAVALRPEMTPSLARMVMAKKGGLNLPLKWHSIPQCWRYERMTRGRRREHFQWNMDVWGVQGVEAEAELLSAMVTFFENVGLTSDDVGIKVNSRLVITEVLTELGVPEDKFAATCVLVDKLEKVSFAPHSVRL
;
A
#
# COMPACT_ATOMS: atom_id res chain seq x y z
N MET A 1 8.70 24.55 -34.95
CA MET A 1 8.66 23.07 -34.95
C MET A 1 7.81 22.62 -33.78
N LYS A 2 6.59 22.13 -34.05
CA LYS A 2 5.65 21.65 -33.03
C LYS A 2 6.04 20.21 -32.66
N LEU A 3 6.73 20.04 -31.53
CA LEU A 3 6.89 18.74 -30.91
C LEU A 3 5.53 18.38 -30.28
N SER A 4 4.78 17.53 -30.96
CA SER A 4 3.65 16.80 -30.39
C SER A 4 4.22 15.80 -29.37
N PRO A 5 3.95 15.94 -28.07
CA PRO A 5 4.26 14.89 -27.13
C PRO A 5 3.17 13.84 -27.27
N ILE A 6 3.43 12.79 -28.06
CA ILE A 6 2.72 11.52 -27.92
C ILE A 6 3.21 10.90 -26.62
N LEU A 7 2.73 11.45 -25.51
CA LEU A 7 2.73 10.82 -24.22
C LEU A 7 1.72 9.67 -24.38
N ILE A 8 2.21 8.46 -24.71
CA ILE A 8 1.46 7.22 -24.50
C ILE A 8 1.30 7.11 -22.98
N THR A 9 0.32 7.88 -22.52
CA THR A 9 -0.21 7.80 -21.19
C THR A 9 -1.06 6.54 -21.28
N MET A 10 -0.67 5.48 -20.57
CA MET A 10 -1.61 4.44 -20.15
C MET A 10 -2.61 5.08 -19.17
N LEU A 11 -3.36 6.06 -19.68
CA LEU A 11 -4.61 6.53 -19.11
C LEU A 11 -5.61 5.41 -19.39
N GLY A 12 -5.81 4.54 -18.40
CA GLY A 12 -7.00 3.70 -18.29
C GLY A 12 -7.03 2.48 -19.21
N SER A 13 -6.09 1.56 -19.03
CA SER A 13 -6.35 0.13 -19.20
C SER A 13 -5.63 -0.58 -18.07
N LEU A 14 -6.39 -0.91 -17.03
CA LEU A 14 -5.91 -1.71 -15.91
C LEU A 14 -5.36 -3.03 -16.48
N LEU A 15 -4.07 -3.28 -16.34
CA LEU A 15 -3.62 -4.66 -16.16
C LEU A 15 -4.08 -5.08 -14.75
N ARG A 16 -5.34 -5.50 -14.64
CA ARG A 16 -5.98 -5.86 -13.38
C ARG A 16 -5.61 -7.31 -13.03
N LEU A 17 -4.49 -7.50 -12.35
CA LEU A 17 -4.17 -8.82 -11.80
C LEU A 17 -5.17 -9.15 -10.68
N ARG A 18 -6.11 -10.08 -10.94
CA ARG A 18 -6.87 -10.77 -9.88
C ARG A 18 -6.07 -12.00 -9.47
N VAL A 19 -5.22 -11.89 -8.46
CA VAL A 19 -4.75 -13.08 -7.72
C VAL A 19 -5.92 -13.52 -6.84
N ALA A 20 -6.64 -14.56 -7.25
CA ALA A 20 -7.60 -15.22 -6.38
C ALA A 20 -6.84 -15.76 -5.16
N SER A 21 -7.31 -15.41 -3.96
CA SER A 21 -6.72 -15.84 -2.70
C SER A 21 -6.83 -17.36 -2.55
N ALA A 22 -5.74 -18.08 -2.83
CA ALA A 22 -5.49 -19.42 -2.32
C ALA A 22 -3.98 -19.76 -2.35
N PHE A 23 -3.13 -18.88 -1.80
CA PHE A 23 -1.78 -19.31 -1.44
C PHE A 23 -1.87 -20.16 -0.18
N THR A 24 -1.88 -21.48 -0.35
CA THR A 24 -1.62 -22.42 0.75
C THR A 24 -0.15 -22.77 0.67
N VAL A 25 0.64 -22.35 1.65
CA VAL A 25 2.06 -22.69 1.75
C VAL A 25 2.19 -24.20 1.96
N PRO A 26 3.04 -24.93 1.19
CA PRO A 26 3.31 -26.33 1.43
C PRO A 26 3.86 -26.56 2.83
N ASN A 27 3.23 -27.49 3.55
CA ASN A 27 3.47 -27.77 4.95
C ASN A 27 4.77 -28.58 5.11
N ALA A 28 5.93 -27.93 5.02
CA ALA A 28 7.22 -28.62 5.12
C ALA A 28 8.31 -27.81 5.85
N ILE A 29 7.98 -26.97 6.83
CA ILE A 29 8.94 -26.51 7.85
C ILE A 29 8.19 -26.30 9.19
N GLN A 30 7.82 -27.40 9.84
CA GLN A 30 7.46 -27.39 11.26
C GLN A 30 8.13 -28.57 11.94
N GLN A 31 9.39 -28.40 12.34
CA GLN A 31 9.98 -29.21 13.41
C GLN A 31 11.27 -28.56 13.95
N THR A 32 11.10 -27.56 14.81
CA THR A 32 12.07 -27.27 15.88
C THR A 32 11.28 -26.92 17.15
N ARG A 33 11.45 -27.75 18.18
CA ARG A 33 10.71 -27.70 19.46
C ARG A 33 10.96 -26.37 20.20
N PRO A 34 9.97 -25.81 20.91
CA PRO A 34 10.21 -24.63 21.76
C PRO A 34 10.93 -25.04 23.05
N ILE A 35 11.95 -24.26 23.43
CA ILE A 35 12.61 -24.34 24.73
C ILE A 35 11.66 -23.77 25.79
N SER A 36 11.42 -24.54 26.86
CA SER A 36 10.50 -24.23 27.95
C SER A 36 10.82 -22.90 28.64
N SER A 37 9.79 -22.07 28.83
CA SER A 37 9.83 -20.72 29.42
C SER A 37 10.02 -20.68 30.95
N THR A 38 10.61 -21.71 31.56
CA THR A 38 10.71 -21.84 33.03
C THR A 38 12.01 -21.26 33.61
N LEU A 39 12.97 -20.81 32.80
CA LEU A 39 14.31 -20.43 33.26
C LEU A 39 14.59 -18.91 33.39
N ILE A 40 13.64 -18.02 33.08
CA ILE A 40 13.89 -16.55 33.08
C ILE A 40 13.36 -15.84 34.35
N ARG A 41 12.79 -16.56 35.33
CA ARG A 41 12.16 -15.92 36.51
C ARG A 41 13.04 -15.74 37.76
N ASN A 42 14.28 -16.23 37.79
CA ASN A 42 15.09 -16.27 39.03
C ASN A 42 16.36 -15.40 39.00
N ALA A 43 16.40 -14.31 38.25
CA ALA A 43 17.62 -13.46 38.15
C ALA A 43 17.43 -11.98 38.59
N VAL A 44 16.37 -11.65 39.33
CA VAL A 44 16.20 -10.31 39.91
C VAL A 44 15.66 -10.44 41.33
N ASN A 45 16.57 -10.71 42.28
CA ASN A 45 16.47 -10.37 43.70
C ASN A 45 17.77 -10.85 44.36
N THR A 46 18.81 -10.02 44.33
CA THR A 46 19.94 -10.13 45.25
C THR A 46 19.79 -9.05 46.31
N GLU A 47 19.53 -9.53 47.51
CA GLU A 47 19.51 -8.82 48.79
C GLU A 47 20.90 -8.23 49.08
N VAL A 48 20.94 -7.05 49.70
CA VAL A 48 22.14 -6.49 50.32
C VAL A 48 21.82 -6.33 51.81
N GLU A 49 22.40 -7.21 52.63
CA GLU A 49 22.38 -7.13 54.09
C GLU A 49 23.51 -6.21 54.63
N GLY A 50 23.14 -5.34 55.58
CA GLY A 50 23.70 -5.25 56.93
C GLY A 50 25.17 -4.84 57.16
N GLY A 51 25.40 -3.67 57.78
CA GLY A 51 26.71 -3.25 58.31
C GLY A 51 26.76 -1.93 59.11
N ASN A 52 26.17 -1.93 60.31
CA ASN A 52 26.27 -1.06 61.51
C ASN A 52 27.33 0.09 61.66
N LYS A 53 26.91 1.32 62.07
CA LYS A 53 27.16 2.00 63.39
C LYS A 53 27.07 3.55 63.40
N GLY A 54 26.33 4.08 64.39
CA GLY A 54 26.48 5.42 65.04
C GLY A 54 25.58 6.55 64.47
N GLY A 55 24.92 7.44 65.23
CA GLY A 55 24.75 7.69 66.66
C GLY A 55 23.97 9.01 66.85
N GLY A 56 23.02 9.05 67.79
CA GLY A 56 22.50 10.22 68.53
C GLY A 56 21.78 11.38 67.79
N ARG A 57 20.46 11.53 67.99
CA ARG A 57 19.81 12.45 68.96
C ARG A 57 18.29 12.49 68.70
N VAL A 58 17.53 12.32 69.78
CA VAL A 58 16.09 12.56 69.89
C VAL A 58 15.81 14.05 70.03
N SER A 59 14.78 14.54 69.35
CA SER A 59 14.11 15.80 69.71
C SER A 59 12.59 15.59 69.70
N ALA A 60 12.01 15.99 70.81
CA ALA A 60 10.62 15.79 71.20
C ALA A 60 9.65 16.73 70.48
N GLY A 61 8.43 16.21 70.30
CA GLY A 61 7.19 16.91 70.64
C GLY A 61 6.77 18.11 69.81
N VAL A 62 5.81 17.91 68.91
CA VAL A 62 4.58 18.73 68.86
C VAL A 62 3.42 17.78 68.60
N LYS A 63 2.58 17.57 69.63
CA LYS A 63 1.21 17.08 69.43
C LYS A 63 0.38 18.35 69.29
N ASP A 64 -0.20 18.57 68.13
CA ASP A 64 -1.39 19.42 68.06
C ASP A 64 -2.53 18.72 67.35
N THR A 65 -3.65 18.86 68.04
CA THR A 65 -4.97 18.27 67.99
C THR A 65 -5.70 18.41 66.66
N ASN A 66 -6.51 17.39 66.34
CA ASN A 66 -7.81 17.48 65.66
C ASN A 66 -7.98 18.57 64.59
N ILE A 67 -7.78 18.19 63.33
CA ILE A 67 -8.67 18.65 62.25
C ILE A 67 -9.07 17.41 61.44
N LEU A 68 -9.96 16.61 62.03
CA LEU A 68 -10.91 15.82 61.25
C LEU A 68 -11.92 16.82 60.68
N ASP A 69 -11.54 17.51 59.59
CA ASP A 69 -12.51 18.17 58.75
C ASP A 69 -12.87 17.25 57.60
N LYS A 70 -14.16 16.94 57.55
CA LYS A 70 -14.79 16.04 56.60
C LYS A 70 -14.75 16.74 55.24
N THR A 71 -13.71 16.49 54.47
CA THR A 71 -13.75 16.75 53.03
C THR A 71 -13.89 15.42 52.33
N ASP A 72 -15.09 15.22 51.77
CA ASP A 72 -15.43 14.25 50.74
C ASP A 72 -14.27 14.12 49.73
N THR A 73 -13.38 13.17 49.99
CA THR A 73 -12.38 12.72 49.03
C THR A 73 -12.77 11.33 48.61
N SER A 74 -13.97 11.24 47.99
CA SER A 74 -14.18 10.31 46.91
C SER A 74 -13.20 10.69 45.78
N LYS A 75 -11.93 10.29 45.94
CA LYS A 75 -10.93 10.35 44.88
C LYS A 75 -11.47 9.50 43.74
N SER A 76 -12.12 10.16 42.79
CA SER A 76 -12.34 9.69 41.44
C SER A 76 -10.96 9.40 40.86
N MET A 77 -10.51 8.15 41.04
CA MET A 77 -9.39 7.62 40.29
C MET A 77 -9.85 7.65 38.83
N LYS A 78 -9.40 8.67 38.08
CA LYS A 78 -9.54 8.72 36.63
C LYS A 78 -8.97 7.41 36.09
N LYS A 79 -9.85 6.48 35.72
CA LYS A 79 -9.51 5.23 35.08
C LYS A 79 -8.70 5.61 33.83
N GLN A 80 -7.39 5.38 33.85
CA GLN A 80 -6.54 5.67 32.70
C GLN A 80 -7.14 4.94 31.50
N LYS A 81 -7.49 5.71 30.47
CA LYS A 81 -8.08 5.16 29.25
C LYS A 81 -7.03 4.23 28.63
N GLN A 82 -7.34 2.94 28.59
CA GLN A 82 -6.49 1.94 27.97
C GLN A 82 -6.19 2.39 26.53
N LEU A 83 -4.92 2.34 26.13
CA LEU A 83 -4.49 2.72 24.79
C LEU A 83 -5.13 1.75 23.78
N ASP A 84 -5.64 2.30 22.68
CA ASP A 84 -6.08 1.48 21.56
C ASP A 84 -4.84 0.92 20.86
N THR A 85 -4.67 -0.40 20.92
CA THR A 85 -3.53 -1.11 20.33
C THR A 85 -3.79 -1.52 18.88
N ASN A 86 -4.97 -1.26 18.34
CA ASN A 86 -5.28 -1.62 16.96
C ASN A 86 -4.67 -0.60 15.99
N PRO A 87 -4.15 -1.07 14.84
CA PRO A 87 -3.70 -0.16 13.81
C PRO A 87 -4.89 0.62 13.23
N PRO A 88 -4.65 1.77 12.55
CA PRO A 88 -5.71 2.52 11.89
C PRO A 88 -6.57 1.64 10.98
N LYS A 89 -7.88 1.88 10.98
CA LYS A 89 -8.85 1.08 10.23
C LYS A 89 -8.43 0.91 8.76
N GLY A 90 -8.29 -0.34 8.33
CA GLY A 90 -7.94 -0.69 6.96
C GLY A 90 -6.44 -0.71 6.66
N THR A 91 -5.60 -0.66 7.70
CA THR A 91 -4.15 -0.84 7.63
C THR A 91 -3.72 -2.14 8.29
N ARG A 92 -2.42 -2.49 8.19
CA ARG A 92 -1.83 -3.72 8.72
C ARG A 92 -0.59 -3.45 9.53
N ASP A 93 -0.49 -4.15 10.64
CA ASP A 93 0.81 -4.49 11.23
C ASP A 93 1.38 -5.71 10.52
N PHE A 94 2.70 -5.81 10.46
CA PHE A 94 3.42 -6.97 9.95
C PHE A 94 4.29 -7.52 11.06
N TYR A 95 3.87 -8.61 11.68
CA TYR A 95 4.66 -9.32 12.68
C TYR A 95 5.81 -10.09 12.00
N PRO A 96 6.81 -10.60 12.74
CA PRO A 96 7.97 -11.26 12.15
C PRO A 96 7.65 -12.34 11.10
N GLU A 97 6.57 -13.10 11.29
CA GLU A 97 6.05 -14.08 10.33
C GLU A 97 5.53 -13.46 9.03
N ASP A 98 4.73 -12.39 9.11
CA ASP A 98 4.23 -11.67 7.94
C ASP A 98 5.36 -10.94 7.22
N MET A 99 6.31 -10.42 8.00
CA MET A 99 7.52 -9.76 7.49
C MET A 99 8.38 -10.72 6.68
N ARG A 100 8.54 -11.98 7.12
CA ARG A 100 9.28 -12.99 6.34
C ARG A 100 8.64 -13.23 4.99
N LEU A 101 7.31 -13.40 4.95
CA LEU A 101 6.59 -13.59 3.69
C LEU A 101 6.69 -12.35 2.78
N ARG A 102 6.56 -11.15 3.35
CA ARG A 102 6.70 -9.90 2.61
C ARG A 102 8.09 -9.73 2.02
N THR A 103 9.13 -9.97 2.81
CA THR A 103 10.53 -9.90 2.36
C THR A 103 10.77 -10.91 1.25
N TRP A 104 10.35 -12.17 1.43
CA TRP A 104 10.43 -13.20 0.38
C TRP A 104 9.80 -12.73 -0.93
N LEU A 105 8.58 -12.18 -0.89
CA LEU A 105 7.89 -11.69 -2.09
C LEU A 105 8.63 -10.51 -2.74
N PHE A 106 9.08 -9.54 -1.94
CA PHE A 106 9.77 -8.36 -2.44
C PHE A 106 11.12 -8.70 -3.04
N ASP A 107 11.83 -9.68 -2.49
CA ASP A 107 13.11 -10.14 -3.02
C ASP A 107 12.93 -10.80 -4.39
N HIS A 108 11.84 -11.54 -4.62
CA HIS A 108 11.51 -12.05 -5.96
C HIS A 108 11.22 -10.91 -6.95
N TRP A 109 10.46 -9.89 -6.54
CA TRP A 109 10.22 -8.70 -7.38
C TRP A 109 11.51 -7.97 -7.74
N ARG A 110 12.40 -7.73 -6.76
CA ARG A 110 13.70 -7.09 -7.01
C ARG A 110 14.60 -7.95 -7.89
N SER A 111 14.61 -9.27 -7.67
CA SER A 111 15.40 -10.20 -8.49
C SER A 111 14.97 -10.12 -9.95
N VAL A 112 13.66 -10.16 -10.22
CA VAL A 112 13.15 -10.05 -11.59
C VAL A 112 13.45 -8.67 -12.18
N ALA A 113 13.20 -7.59 -11.45
CA ALA A 113 13.52 -6.26 -11.92
C ALA A 113 15.02 -6.11 -12.29
N SER A 114 15.92 -6.66 -11.46
CA SER A 114 17.36 -6.67 -11.73
C SER A 114 17.73 -7.51 -12.95
N THR A 115 17.12 -8.68 -13.15
CA THR A 115 17.34 -9.53 -14.34
C THR A 115 17.00 -8.77 -15.63
N TYR A 116 15.95 -7.95 -15.59
CA TYR A 116 15.51 -7.12 -16.71
C TYR A 116 16.22 -5.75 -16.78
N GLY A 117 17.21 -5.49 -15.92
CA GLY A 117 17.99 -4.25 -15.93
C GLY A 117 17.21 -3.00 -15.49
N PHE A 118 16.15 -3.16 -14.70
CA PHE A 118 15.43 -2.03 -14.10
C PHE A 118 16.19 -1.51 -12.87
N SER A 119 16.23 -0.19 -12.72
CA SER A 119 16.82 0.47 -11.55
C SER A 119 15.76 0.82 -10.50
N GLU A 120 16.04 0.55 -9.23
CA GLU A 120 15.12 0.86 -8.13
C GLU A 120 15.07 2.38 -7.88
N TYR A 121 13.88 2.93 -7.66
CA TYR A 121 13.67 4.31 -7.23
C TYR A 121 12.56 4.39 -6.18
N ASP A 122 12.50 5.53 -5.47
CA ASP A 122 11.39 5.84 -4.57
C ASP A 122 11.08 7.34 -4.60
N ALA A 123 9.90 7.67 -4.09
CA ALA A 123 9.40 9.02 -3.92
C ALA A 123 8.74 9.14 -2.53
N PRO A 124 8.47 10.36 -2.04
CA PRO A 124 7.64 10.53 -0.85
C PRO A 124 6.27 9.85 -0.99
N VAL A 125 5.77 9.27 0.11
CA VAL A 125 4.39 8.73 0.15
C VAL A 125 3.34 9.84 0.12
N LEU A 126 3.71 11.03 0.62
CA LEU A 126 2.87 12.22 0.66
C LEU A 126 3.19 13.11 -0.55
N GLU A 127 2.20 13.34 -1.40
CA GLU A 127 2.32 14.12 -2.63
C GLU A 127 1.26 15.23 -2.67
N SER A 128 1.44 16.22 -3.55
CA SER A 128 0.40 17.24 -3.76
C SER A 128 -0.86 16.59 -4.32
N GLU A 129 -2.02 16.91 -3.75
CA GLU A 129 -3.31 16.40 -4.25
C GLU A 129 -3.50 16.69 -5.74
N ALA A 130 -3.06 17.87 -6.20
CA ALA A 130 -3.16 18.30 -7.59
C ALA A 130 -2.47 17.36 -8.59
N LEU A 131 -1.56 16.48 -8.13
CA LEU A 131 -0.92 15.48 -8.97
C LEU A 131 -1.91 14.41 -9.46
N TYR A 132 -2.97 14.12 -8.69
CA TYR A 132 -3.93 13.05 -8.96
C TYR A 132 -5.26 13.56 -9.52
N THR A 133 -5.56 14.85 -9.38
CA THR A 133 -6.86 15.43 -9.78
C THR A 133 -6.88 16.02 -11.19
N ARG A 134 -5.72 16.25 -11.82
CA ARG A 134 -5.63 16.95 -13.13
C ARG A 134 -6.26 16.24 -14.32
N LYS A 135 -6.41 14.91 -14.29
CA LYS A 135 -6.91 14.11 -15.43
C LYS A 135 -7.92 13.03 -15.03
N ALA A 136 -8.29 12.99 -13.76
CA ALA A 136 -9.18 11.99 -13.23
C ALA A 136 -10.55 12.62 -12.97
N GLY A 137 -11.63 11.97 -13.41
CA GLY A 137 -12.99 12.41 -13.10
C GLY A 137 -13.24 12.40 -11.59
N GLU A 138 -14.35 13.02 -11.16
CA GLU A 138 -14.73 13.20 -9.75
C GLU A 138 -14.72 11.91 -8.90
N GLU A 139 -14.83 10.73 -9.51
CA GLU A 139 -14.82 9.44 -8.80
C GLU A 139 -13.44 9.10 -8.18
N VAL A 140 -12.33 9.57 -8.77
CA VAL A 140 -10.97 9.30 -8.25
C VAL A 140 -10.65 10.15 -7.03
N THR A 141 -11.21 11.37 -6.94
CA THR A 141 -10.98 12.26 -5.79
C THR A 141 -11.69 11.74 -4.54
N GLN A 142 -12.87 11.13 -4.68
CA GLN A 142 -13.62 10.54 -3.56
C GLN A 142 -12.90 9.36 -2.89
N GLN A 143 -12.01 8.69 -3.62
CA GLN A 143 -11.26 7.52 -3.15
C GLN A 143 -9.84 7.88 -2.70
N LEU A 144 -9.46 9.16 -2.75
CA LEU A 144 -8.14 9.63 -2.38
C LEU A 144 -8.05 9.79 -0.86
N TYR A 145 -6.91 9.39 -0.28
CA TYR A 145 -6.61 9.67 1.13
C TYR A 145 -5.96 11.05 1.24
N ASN A 146 -6.75 12.11 1.06
CA ASN A 146 -6.29 13.51 1.09
C ASN A 146 -6.65 14.23 2.39
N PHE A 147 -5.89 15.27 2.71
CA PHE A 147 -6.09 16.14 3.86
C PHE A 147 -5.33 17.46 3.67
N MET A 148 -5.67 18.45 4.51
CA MET A 148 -4.87 19.67 4.63
C MET A 148 -3.76 19.45 5.64
N ASP A 149 -2.51 19.71 5.25
CA ASP A 149 -1.40 19.68 6.19
C ASP A 149 -1.41 20.90 7.13
N LYS A 150 -0.45 20.97 8.06
CA LYS A 150 -0.35 22.08 9.03
C LYS A 150 -0.02 23.44 8.40
N GLY A 151 0.33 23.48 7.11
CA GLY A 151 0.60 24.71 6.36
C GLY A 151 -0.49 25.01 5.34
N ASP A 152 -1.70 24.47 5.53
CA ASP A 152 -2.85 24.66 4.66
C ASP A 152 -2.60 24.24 3.20
N ARG A 153 -1.79 23.20 2.98
CA ARG A 153 -1.56 22.62 1.65
C ARG A 153 -2.41 21.36 1.47
N ALA A 154 -3.09 21.28 0.33
CA ALA A 154 -3.82 20.08 -0.08
C ALA A 154 -2.83 18.98 -0.51
N VAL A 155 -2.77 17.92 0.30
CA VAL A 155 -1.86 16.79 0.12
C VAL A 155 -2.64 15.48 0.14
N ALA A 156 -2.07 14.46 -0.49
CA ALA A 156 -2.63 13.12 -0.48
C ALA A 156 -1.55 12.08 -0.24
N LEU A 157 -1.91 11.00 0.47
CA LEU A 157 -1.13 9.77 0.39
C LEU A 157 -1.32 9.19 -1.01
N ARG A 158 -0.22 8.86 -1.68
CA ARG A 158 -0.23 8.39 -3.07
C ARG A 158 -1.17 7.19 -3.25
N PRO A 159 -2.13 7.24 -4.19
CA PRO A 159 -2.96 6.09 -4.54
C PRO A 159 -2.25 5.12 -5.48
N GLU A 160 -1.26 5.59 -6.21
CA GLU A 160 -0.44 4.85 -7.17
C GLU A 160 0.91 5.58 -7.39
N MET A 161 1.88 4.91 -8.01
CA MET A 161 3.24 5.43 -8.18
C MET A 161 3.47 6.20 -9.47
N THR A 162 2.73 5.89 -10.53
CA THR A 162 2.96 6.43 -11.88
C THR A 162 2.95 7.96 -11.95
N PRO A 163 2.06 8.70 -11.27
CA PRO A 163 2.12 10.16 -11.25
C PRO A 163 3.38 10.71 -10.57
N SER A 164 3.87 10.06 -9.51
CA SER A 164 5.13 10.43 -8.85
C SER A 164 6.34 10.18 -9.76
N LEU A 165 6.35 9.08 -10.50
CA LEU A 165 7.36 8.81 -11.53
C LEU A 165 7.38 9.91 -12.59
N ALA A 166 6.22 10.22 -13.17
CA ALA A 166 6.09 11.24 -14.20
C ALA A 166 6.59 12.61 -13.69
N ARG A 167 6.23 12.98 -12.45
CA ARG A 167 6.73 14.19 -11.79
C ARG A 167 8.27 14.20 -11.69
N MET A 168 8.88 13.09 -11.28
CA MET A 168 10.34 12.97 -11.14
C MET A 168 11.06 13.08 -12.49
N VAL A 169 10.56 12.38 -13.51
CA VAL A 169 11.11 12.41 -14.87
C VAL A 169 11.01 13.82 -15.46
N MET A 170 9.83 14.46 -15.36
CA MET A 170 9.61 15.81 -15.85
C MET A 170 10.48 16.85 -15.14
N ALA A 171 10.69 16.71 -13.82
CA ALA A 171 11.53 17.61 -13.03
C ALA A 171 12.99 17.64 -13.48
N LYS A 172 13.49 16.54 -14.09
CA LYS A 172 14.87 16.44 -14.59
C LYS A 172 15.05 17.00 -16.01
N LYS A 173 14.00 17.51 -16.67
CA LYS A 173 14.04 18.27 -17.94
C LYS A 173 15.00 17.71 -19.01
N GLY A 174 15.00 16.39 -19.23
CA GLY A 174 15.85 15.75 -20.26
C GLY A 174 17.29 15.44 -19.83
N GLY A 175 17.66 15.69 -18.57
CA GLY A 175 18.94 15.22 -18.00
C GLY A 175 18.98 13.72 -17.66
N LEU A 176 18.00 12.95 -18.14
CA LEU A 176 17.93 11.50 -17.97
C LEU A 176 18.17 10.84 -19.33
N ASN A 177 19.02 9.82 -19.34
CA ASN A 177 19.25 9.01 -20.53
C ASN A 177 18.03 8.12 -20.78
N LEU A 178 17.63 8.03 -22.05
CA LEU A 178 16.55 7.16 -22.51
C LEU A 178 17.13 5.98 -23.32
N PRO A 179 16.50 4.79 -23.29
CA PRO A 179 15.29 4.47 -22.54
C PRO A 179 15.56 4.34 -21.03
N LEU A 180 14.58 4.77 -20.23
CA LEU A 180 14.61 4.68 -18.78
C LEU A 180 13.78 3.50 -18.32
N LYS A 181 14.35 2.66 -17.45
CA LYS A 181 13.72 1.45 -16.93
C LYS A 181 13.80 1.45 -15.42
N TRP A 182 12.72 1.87 -14.77
CA TRP A 182 12.70 2.09 -13.33
C TRP A 182 11.63 1.21 -12.67
N HIS A 183 11.92 0.72 -11.47
CA HIS A 183 10.97 -0.05 -10.68
C HIS A 183 10.90 0.46 -9.23
N SER A 184 9.77 0.23 -8.58
CA SER A 184 9.57 0.58 -7.18
C SER A 184 8.59 -0.38 -6.50
N ILE A 185 8.65 -0.48 -5.17
CA ILE A 185 7.71 -1.27 -4.36
C ILE A 185 7.03 -0.37 -3.32
N PRO A 186 6.29 0.67 -3.75
CA PRO A 186 5.65 1.62 -2.85
C PRO A 186 4.50 1.00 -2.06
N GLN A 187 4.30 1.53 -0.85
CA GLN A 187 3.00 1.49 -0.21
C GLN A 187 2.08 2.56 -0.81
N CYS A 188 0.89 2.15 -1.22
CA CYS A 188 -0.15 2.96 -1.87
C CYS A 188 -1.44 2.95 -1.06
N TRP A 189 -2.17 4.07 -1.09
CA TRP A 189 -3.29 4.37 -0.19
C TRP A 189 -4.57 4.74 -0.92
N ARG A 190 -5.70 4.28 -0.40
CA ARG A 190 -7.04 4.66 -0.88
C ARG A 190 -8.01 4.78 0.27
N TYR A 191 -8.95 5.70 0.15
CA TYR A 191 -9.98 5.97 1.13
C TYR A 191 -11.33 5.43 0.66
N GLU A 192 -11.53 4.12 0.82
CA GLU A 192 -12.76 3.44 0.40
C GLU A 192 -13.33 2.54 1.48
N ARG A 193 -14.59 2.11 1.29
CA ARG A 193 -15.17 1.02 2.08
C ARG A 193 -14.41 -0.26 1.76
N MET A 194 -13.89 -0.89 2.82
CA MET A 194 -13.12 -2.12 2.69
C MET A 194 -14.00 -3.26 2.15
N THR A 195 -13.44 -4.03 1.24
CA THR A 195 -14.00 -5.30 0.76
C THR A 195 -12.95 -6.39 0.88
N ARG A 196 -13.30 -7.67 0.67
CA ARG A 196 -12.35 -8.78 0.76
C ARG A 196 -11.18 -8.55 -0.20
N GLY A 197 -9.94 -8.60 0.31
CA GLY A 197 -8.72 -8.33 -0.46
C GLY A 197 -8.47 -6.86 -0.80
N ARG A 198 -9.39 -5.95 -0.44
CA ARG A 198 -9.31 -4.52 -0.75
C ARG A 198 -9.24 -3.69 0.54
N ARG A 199 -8.02 -3.43 0.99
CA ARG A 199 -7.70 -2.61 2.16
C ARG A 199 -7.38 -1.16 1.77
N ARG A 200 -7.24 -0.28 2.76
CA ARG A 200 -6.92 1.14 2.55
C ARG A 200 -5.45 1.39 2.25
N GLU A 201 -4.58 0.45 2.61
CA GLU A 201 -3.19 0.42 2.14
C GLU A 201 -2.87 -0.92 1.46
N HIS A 202 -1.92 -0.88 0.53
CA HIS A 202 -1.32 -2.06 -0.09
C HIS A 202 0.06 -1.73 -0.64
N PHE A 203 0.90 -2.75 -0.84
CA PHE A 203 2.13 -2.60 -1.60
C PHE A 203 1.89 -2.97 -3.05
N GLN A 204 2.52 -2.24 -3.95
CA GLN A 204 2.39 -2.45 -5.39
C GLN A 204 3.78 -2.46 -5.99
N TRP A 205 4.16 -3.54 -6.67
CA TRP A 205 5.35 -3.53 -7.52
C TRP A 205 5.02 -2.77 -8.81
N ASN A 206 5.79 -1.72 -9.07
CA ASN A 206 5.71 -0.91 -10.28
C ASN A 206 6.98 -1.15 -11.09
N MET A 207 6.82 -1.34 -12.39
CA MET A 207 7.89 -1.37 -13.39
C MET A 207 7.45 -0.50 -14.56
N ASP A 208 8.25 0.48 -14.91
CA ASP A 208 7.92 1.46 -15.93
C ASP A 208 9.09 1.62 -16.91
N VAL A 209 8.77 1.64 -18.20
CA VAL A 209 9.71 1.91 -19.29
C VAL A 209 9.32 3.24 -19.92
N TRP A 210 10.29 4.15 -20.07
CA TRP A 210 10.08 5.46 -20.66
C TRP A 210 11.03 5.68 -21.85
N GLY A 211 10.51 6.26 -22.93
CA GLY A 211 11.31 6.62 -24.11
C GLY A 211 11.38 5.53 -25.18
N VAL A 212 10.51 4.52 -25.13
CA VAL A 212 10.32 3.50 -26.16
C VAL A 212 8.96 3.75 -26.83
N GLN A 213 8.91 3.73 -28.17
CA GLN A 213 7.69 4.07 -28.93
C GLN A 213 6.87 2.85 -29.38
N GLY A 214 7.52 1.70 -29.59
CA GLY A 214 6.85 0.49 -30.02
C GLY A 214 6.45 -0.40 -28.84
N VAL A 215 5.91 -1.57 -29.18
CA VAL A 215 5.36 -2.56 -28.23
C VAL A 215 6.44 -3.32 -27.45
N GLU A 216 7.72 -3.05 -27.70
CA GLU A 216 8.84 -3.72 -27.06
C GLU A 216 8.83 -3.49 -25.54
N ALA A 217 8.42 -2.28 -25.11
CA ALA A 217 8.28 -1.97 -23.69
C ALA A 217 7.20 -2.84 -23.02
N GLU A 218 6.02 -2.93 -23.62
CA GLU A 218 4.92 -3.74 -23.11
C GLU A 218 5.27 -5.24 -23.12
N ALA A 219 5.91 -5.73 -24.19
CA ALA A 219 6.36 -7.11 -24.28
C ALA A 219 7.38 -7.44 -23.19
N GLU A 220 8.33 -6.53 -22.90
CA GLU A 220 9.30 -6.72 -21.83
C GLU A 220 8.64 -6.72 -20.44
N LEU A 221 7.70 -5.81 -20.19
CA LEU A 221 6.94 -5.78 -18.93
C LEU A 221 6.11 -7.07 -18.72
N LEU A 222 5.44 -7.55 -19.78
CA LEU A 222 4.72 -8.82 -19.74
C LEU A 222 5.66 -10.01 -19.47
N SER A 223 6.82 -10.02 -20.12
CA SER A 223 7.85 -11.04 -19.92
C SER A 223 8.38 -11.05 -18.48
N ALA A 224 8.60 -9.87 -17.88
CA ALA A 224 9.00 -9.77 -16.47
C ALA A 224 7.92 -10.31 -15.53
N MET A 225 6.63 -10.06 -15.82
CA MET A 225 5.53 -10.64 -15.04
C MET A 225 5.47 -12.17 -15.14
N VAL A 226 5.62 -12.73 -16.33
CA VAL A 226 5.67 -14.19 -16.53
C VAL A 226 6.85 -14.80 -15.79
N THR A 227 8.04 -14.21 -15.91
CA THR A 227 9.24 -14.66 -15.18
C THR A 227 9.03 -14.63 -13.67
N PHE A 228 8.35 -13.60 -13.14
CA PHE A 228 7.98 -13.59 -11.73
C PHE A 228 7.09 -14.77 -11.36
N PHE A 229 6.03 -15.04 -12.14
CA PHE A 229 5.13 -16.17 -11.87
C PHE A 229 5.84 -17.52 -11.90
N GLU A 230 6.68 -17.75 -12.90
CA GLU A 230 7.49 -18.97 -13.01
C GLU A 230 8.44 -19.13 -11.81
N ASN A 231 9.12 -18.05 -11.40
CA ASN A 231 10.03 -18.08 -10.25
C ASN A 231 9.35 -18.43 -8.93
N VAL A 232 8.06 -18.08 -8.77
CA VAL A 232 7.28 -18.44 -7.58
C VAL A 232 6.49 -19.74 -7.74
N GLY A 233 6.72 -20.47 -8.83
CA GLY A 233 6.12 -21.78 -9.10
C GLY A 233 4.69 -21.74 -9.63
N LEU A 234 4.22 -20.60 -10.14
CA LEU A 234 2.92 -20.48 -10.82
C LEU A 234 3.07 -20.77 -12.31
N THR A 235 2.12 -21.50 -12.85
CA THR A 235 2.10 -21.95 -14.25
C THR A 235 0.99 -21.27 -15.04
N SER A 236 0.95 -21.49 -16.35
CA SER A 236 -0.14 -21.02 -17.22
C SER A 236 -1.52 -21.58 -16.84
N ASP A 237 -1.56 -22.69 -16.08
CA ASP A 237 -2.80 -23.26 -15.57
C ASP A 237 -3.32 -22.50 -14.34
N ASP A 238 -2.44 -21.79 -13.64
CA ASP A 238 -2.76 -21.02 -12.43
C ASP A 238 -3.08 -19.54 -12.74
N VAL A 239 -2.39 -18.97 -13.72
CA VAL A 239 -2.44 -17.54 -14.04
C VAL A 239 -2.58 -17.28 -15.55
N GLY A 240 -3.34 -16.25 -15.89
CA GLY A 240 -3.47 -15.75 -17.26
C GLY A 240 -3.34 -14.24 -17.30
N ILE A 241 -2.76 -13.72 -18.38
CA ILE A 241 -2.61 -12.28 -18.61
C ILE A 241 -3.54 -11.86 -19.76
N LYS A 242 -4.52 -11.00 -19.46
CA LYS A 242 -5.39 -10.39 -20.46
C LYS A 242 -4.72 -9.13 -21.00
N VAL A 243 -4.55 -9.06 -22.32
CA VAL A 243 -3.98 -7.90 -23.02
C VAL A 243 -5.07 -7.24 -23.86
N ASN A 244 -5.11 -5.91 -23.84
CA ASN A 244 -6.02 -5.12 -24.65
C ASN A 244 -5.38 -3.78 -25.03
N SER A 245 -5.87 -3.16 -26.10
CA SER A 245 -5.46 -1.82 -26.53
C SER A 245 -6.63 -0.85 -26.49
N ARG A 246 -6.41 0.30 -25.83
CA ARG A 246 -7.40 1.38 -25.81
C ARG A 246 -7.69 1.92 -27.21
N LEU A 247 -6.75 1.84 -28.15
CA LEU A 247 -6.96 2.27 -29.54
C LEU A 247 -8.04 1.44 -30.22
N VAL A 248 -8.07 0.12 -29.96
CA VAL A 248 -9.09 -0.78 -30.51
C VAL A 248 -10.47 -0.45 -29.93
N ILE A 249 -10.57 -0.29 -28.60
CA ILE A 249 -11.83 0.16 -27.97
C ILE A 249 -12.26 1.52 -28.53
N THR A 250 -11.29 2.42 -28.76
CA THR A 250 -11.57 3.76 -29.28
C THR A 250 -12.24 3.68 -30.63
N GLU A 251 -11.62 2.96 -31.56
CA GLU A 251 -12.16 2.80 -32.91
C GLU A 251 -13.56 2.15 -32.90
N VAL A 252 -13.72 1.05 -32.14
CA VAL A 252 -15.00 0.32 -32.06
C VAL A 252 -16.12 1.22 -31.52
N LEU A 253 -15.87 1.98 -30.45
CA LEU A 253 -16.91 2.86 -29.89
C LEU A 253 -17.22 4.03 -30.82
N THR A 254 -16.22 4.55 -31.54
CA THR A 254 -16.42 5.60 -32.55
C THR A 254 -17.27 5.09 -33.72
N GLU A 255 -17.00 3.89 -34.25
CA GLU A 255 -17.81 3.26 -35.30
C GLU A 255 -19.25 2.99 -34.86
N LEU A 256 -19.45 2.64 -33.58
CA LEU A 256 -20.79 2.47 -32.98
C LEU A 256 -21.52 3.80 -32.73
N GLY A 257 -20.92 4.93 -33.08
CA GLY A 257 -21.54 6.25 -32.96
C GLY A 257 -21.56 6.80 -31.54
N VAL A 258 -20.68 6.32 -30.65
CA VAL A 258 -20.55 6.86 -29.28
C VAL A 258 -19.93 8.26 -29.36
N PRO A 259 -20.63 9.30 -28.85
CA PRO A 259 -20.09 10.66 -28.81
C PRO A 259 -18.81 10.76 -27.97
N GLU A 260 -17.88 11.64 -28.38
CA GLU A 260 -16.58 11.82 -27.72
C GLU A 260 -16.71 12.22 -26.24
N ASP A 261 -17.71 13.04 -25.90
CA ASP A 261 -18.02 13.46 -24.53
C ASP A 261 -18.47 12.30 -23.62
N LYS A 262 -19.01 11.23 -24.20
CA LYS A 262 -19.44 10.02 -23.49
C LYS A 262 -18.40 8.91 -23.50
N PHE A 263 -17.32 9.05 -24.27
CA PHE A 263 -16.33 8.00 -24.48
C PHE A 263 -15.75 7.44 -23.18
N ALA A 264 -15.31 8.33 -22.28
CA ALA A 264 -14.72 7.93 -21.00
C ALA A 264 -15.72 7.20 -20.09
N ALA A 265 -16.95 7.69 -20.03
CA ALA A 265 -18.03 7.06 -19.26
C ALA A 265 -18.36 5.67 -19.83
N THR A 266 -18.45 5.52 -21.15
CA THR A 266 -18.68 4.25 -21.82
C THR A 266 -17.56 3.25 -21.54
N CYS A 267 -16.29 3.65 -21.58
CA CYS A 267 -15.17 2.78 -21.21
C CYS A 267 -15.27 2.27 -19.77
N VAL A 268 -15.69 3.13 -18.82
CA VAL A 268 -15.93 2.74 -17.43
C VAL A 268 -17.06 1.71 -17.31
N LEU A 269 -18.13 1.86 -18.11
CA LEU A 269 -19.21 0.89 -18.17
C LEU A 269 -18.73 -0.45 -18.73
N VAL A 270 -17.92 -0.44 -19.80
CA VAL A 270 -17.31 -1.64 -20.38
C VAL A 270 -16.44 -2.40 -19.37
N ASP A 271 -15.61 -1.72 -18.55
CA ASP A 271 -14.85 -2.38 -17.46
C ASP A 271 -15.77 -3.05 -16.43
N LYS A 272 -16.97 -2.48 -16.22
CA LYS A 272 -17.95 -3.01 -15.27
C LYS A 272 -18.74 -4.18 -15.83
N LEU A 273 -18.83 -4.36 -17.15
CA LEU A 273 -19.62 -5.44 -17.78
C LEU A 273 -19.25 -6.84 -17.27
N GLU A 274 -17.97 -7.15 -17.07
CA GLU A 274 -17.53 -8.44 -16.53
C GLU A 274 -18.02 -8.71 -15.09
N LYS A 275 -18.46 -7.68 -14.38
CA LYS A 275 -18.95 -7.78 -12.99
C LYS A 275 -20.47 -7.76 -12.87
N VAL A 276 -21.19 -7.44 -13.94
CA VAL A 276 -22.66 -7.40 -13.92
C VAL A 276 -23.16 -8.69 -14.56
N SER A 277 -23.93 -9.50 -13.82
CA SER A 277 -24.67 -10.60 -14.44
C SER A 277 -25.79 -10.01 -15.29
N PHE A 278 -25.81 -10.28 -16.60
CA PHE A 278 -26.99 -9.97 -17.41
C PHE A 278 -28.14 -10.87 -16.96
N ALA A 279 -29.25 -10.28 -16.54
CA ALA A 279 -30.51 -11.02 -16.50
C ALA A 279 -30.88 -11.38 -17.95
N PRO A 280 -31.22 -12.64 -18.25
CA PRO A 280 -31.61 -13.02 -19.60
C PRO A 280 -32.85 -12.20 -19.97
N HIS A 281 -32.67 -11.22 -20.85
CA HIS A 281 -33.80 -10.53 -21.45
C HIS A 281 -34.42 -11.51 -22.43
N SER A 282 -35.54 -12.10 -22.05
CA SER A 282 -36.43 -12.79 -22.96
C SER A 282 -37.01 -11.76 -23.92
N VAL A 283 -36.29 -11.47 -25.00
CA VAL A 283 -36.89 -10.85 -26.17
C VAL A 283 -37.70 -11.95 -26.85
N ARG A 284 -38.99 -11.99 -26.56
CA ARG A 284 -39.95 -12.67 -27.44
C ARG A 284 -40.08 -11.77 -28.67
N LEU A 285 -39.57 -12.26 -29.81
CA LEU A 285 -40.01 -11.80 -31.13
C LEU A 285 -41.50 -12.13 -31.30
#